data_AF-A0A0T1TFI2-F1
#
_entry.id   AF-A0A0T1TFI2-F1
#
_cell.length_a   1.000
_cell.length_b   1.000
_cell.length_c   1.000
_cell.angle_alpha   90.00
_cell.angle_beta   90.00
_cell.angle_gamma   90.00
#
_symmetry.space_group_name_H-M   'P 1'
#
loop_
_entity.id
_entity.type
_entity.pdbx_description
1 polymer ?
#
loop_
_entity_poly.entity_id
_entity_poly.type
_entity_poly.pdbx_seq_one_letter_code
_entity_poly.pdbx_strand_id
1 'polypeptide(L)'
;MRCHDGDTSLLGVLPCRRLYSVTEIIEVREMRMEIWESDDPDQAETPWWGMKWVPISGSDGDDHFIDAGEGVWQNHLGDAVHDDQAHFLGWPSLGSWLHEVAEAMKHHDQSSWAGAVTAPKVNSSGDIHW
;
A
#
# COMPACT_ATOMS: atom_id res chain seq x y z
N MET A 1 6.19 0.16 -10.15
CA MET A 1 6.69 1.20 -11.08
C MET A 1 7.15 0.70 -12.44
N ARG A 2 7.73 -0.51 -12.59
CA ARG A 2 8.16 -0.98 -13.92
C ARG A 2 7.01 -1.34 -14.88
N CYS A 3 5.84 -1.68 -14.35
CA CYS A 3 4.65 -2.00 -15.15
C CYS A 3 3.74 -0.78 -15.37
N HIS A 4 3.55 0.03 -14.32
CA HIS A 4 2.77 1.26 -14.34
C HIS A 4 3.45 2.30 -13.45
N ASP A 5 3.45 3.55 -13.88
CA ASP A 5 3.91 4.73 -13.15
C ASP A 5 2.70 5.57 -12.75
N GLY A 6 2.05 5.16 -11.67
CA GLY A 6 0.78 5.72 -11.20
C GLY A 6 -0.42 5.34 -12.05
N ASP A 7 -1.55 5.93 -11.67
CA ASP A 7 -2.83 5.84 -12.36
C ASP A 7 -3.36 7.25 -12.66
N THR A 8 -3.83 7.43 -13.89
CA THR A 8 -4.45 8.67 -14.39
C THR A 8 -5.95 8.50 -14.64
N SER A 9 -6.52 7.34 -14.32
CA SER A 9 -7.94 7.07 -14.46
C SER A 9 -8.77 7.93 -13.50
N LEU A 10 -9.97 8.31 -13.96
CA LEU A 10 -10.88 9.15 -13.19
C LEU A 10 -11.40 8.46 -11.92
N LEU A 11 -11.53 7.14 -11.94
CA LEU A 11 -12.16 6.35 -10.87
C LEU A 11 -11.18 5.49 -10.07
N GLY A 12 -9.90 5.43 -10.47
CA GLY A 12 -8.94 4.50 -9.91
C GLY A 12 -9.06 3.11 -10.53
N VAL A 13 -7.92 2.46 -10.82
CA VAL A 13 -7.85 1.04 -11.22
C VAL A 13 -7.94 0.11 -10.01
N LEU A 14 -7.64 0.61 -8.82
CA LEU A 14 -7.68 -0.13 -7.57
C LEU A 14 -9.00 0.11 -6.85
N PRO A 15 -9.55 -0.89 -6.13
CA PRO A 15 -10.83 -0.80 -5.43
C PRO A 15 -10.87 0.22 -4.27
N CYS A 16 -9.81 1.00 -4.06
CA CYS A 16 -9.67 1.87 -2.90
C CYS A 16 -9.24 3.27 -3.31
N ARG A 17 -8.01 3.43 -3.83
CA ARG A 17 -7.37 4.73 -4.03
C ARG A 17 -6.52 4.73 -5.29
N ARG A 18 -6.33 5.92 -5.88
CA ARG A 18 -5.52 6.12 -7.08
C ARG A 18 -4.07 5.73 -6.81
N LEU A 19 -3.48 4.94 -7.70
CA LEU A 19 -2.05 4.60 -7.60
C LEU A 19 -1.20 5.86 -7.86
N TYR A 20 -0.24 6.11 -6.99
CA TYR A 20 0.69 7.22 -7.16
C TYR A 20 1.76 6.92 -8.20
N SER A 21 2.14 7.95 -8.96
CA SER A 21 3.37 7.94 -9.76
C SER A 21 4.60 8.04 -8.86
N VAL A 22 5.79 7.73 -9.38
CA VAL A 22 7.05 7.82 -8.62
C VAL A 22 7.23 9.22 -8.04
N THR A 23 6.97 10.25 -8.85
CA THR A 23 7.08 11.64 -8.43
C THR A 23 6.13 11.93 -7.27
N GLU A 24 4.87 11.50 -7.37
CA GLU A 24 3.88 11.70 -6.30
C GLU A 24 4.24 10.94 -5.03
N ILE A 25 4.80 9.73 -5.12
CA ILE A 25 5.29 8.99 -3.94
C ILE A 25 6.36 9.81 -3.21
N ILE A 26 7.29 10.42 -3.96
CA ILE A 26 8.36 11.24 -3.37
C ILE A 26 7.75 12.47 -2.70
N GLU A 27 6.91 13.22 -3.43
CA GLU A 27 6.28 14.45 -2.94
C GLU A 27 5.44 14.21 -1.69
N VAL A 28 4.58 13.18 -1.70
CA VAL A 28 3.74 12.83 -0.54
C VAL A 28 4.62 12.42 0.62
N ARG A 29 5.65 11.60 0.40
CA ARG A 29 6.54 11.19 1.48
C ARG A 29 7.31 12.37 2.08
N GLU A 30 7.82 13.28 1.25
CA GLU A 30 8.54 14.48 1.72
C GLU A 30 7.63 15.36 2.57
N MET A 31 6.40 15.64 2.09
CA MET A 31 5.38 16.38 2.83
C MET A 31 5.06 15.72 4.18
N ARG A 32 4.89 14.39 4.21
CA ARG A 32 4.63 13.65 5.45
C ARG A 32 5.79 13.77 6.43
N MET A 33 7.03 13.67 5.94
CA MET A 33 8.22 13.79 6.76
C MET A 33 8.48 15.22 7.26
N GLU A 34 8.02 16.25 6.54
CA GLU A 34 8.12 17.66 6.97
C GLU A 34 7.30 17.95 8.23
N ILE A 35 6.13 17.32 8.35
CA ILE A 35 5.24 17.45 9.51
C ILE A 35 5.40 16.32 10.55
N TRP A 36 6.28 15.35 10.30
CA TRP A 36 6.47 14.22 11.20
C TRP A 36 7.30 14.62 12.43
N GLU A 37 6.70 14.49 13.60
CA GLU A 37 7.29 14.91 14.88
C GLU A 37 7.85 13.70 15.63
N SER A 38 9.18 13.54 15.64
CA SER A 38 9.82 12.38 16.27
C SER A 38 9.67 12.31 17.79
N ASP A 39 9.38 13.45 18.42
CA ASP A 39 9.27 13.64 19.86
C ASP A 39 7.82 13.66 20.36
N ASP A 40 6.85 13.55 19.45
CA ASP A 40 5.44 13.39 19.79
C ASP A 40 5.21 12.01 20.46
N PRO A 41 4.77 11.98 21.73
CA PRO A 41 4.55 10.73 22.45
C PRO A 41 3.45 9.86 21.81
N ASP A 42 2.49 10.47 21.12
CA ASP A 42 1.39 9.73 20.49
C ASP A 42 1.90 8.91 19.29
N GLN A 43 3.04 9.28 18.68
CA GLN A 43 3.69 8.46 17.63
C GLN A 43 4.13 7.07 18.12
N ALA A 44 4.43 6.94 19.42
CA ALA A 44 4.94 5.68 19.97
C ALA A 44 3.84 4.64 20.16
N GLU A 45 2.62 5.08 20.49
CA GLU A 45 1.48 4.20 20.77
C GLU A 45 0.50 4.13 19.60
N THR A 46 0.24 5.26 18.94
CA THR A 46 -0.76 5.43 17.88
C THR A 46 -0.18 6.24 16.71
N PRO A 47 0.84 5.73 16.01
CA PRO A 47 1.49 6.46 14.92
C PRO A 47 0.48 6.78 13.81
N TRP A 48 0.38 8.04 13.41
CA TRP A 48 -0.31 8.43 12.18
C TRP A 48 0.60 8.26 10.94
N TRP A 49 1.94 8.18 11.14
CA TRP A 49 2.91 7.92 10.08
C TRP A 49 4.21 7.27 10.60
N GLY A 50 5.00 6.71 9.68
CA GLY A 50 6.26 6.01 10.00
C GLY A 50 7.40 6.41 9.08
N MET A 51 8.60 6.60 9.65
CA MET A 51 9.79 7.06 8.91
C MET A 51 10.16 6.18 7.70
N LYS A 52 9.90 4.89 7.78
CA LYS A 52 10.25 3.90 6.74
C LYS A 52 9.06 3.50 5.88
N TRP A 53 7.91 4.13 6.06
CA TRP A 53 6.74 3.88 5.25
C TRP A 53 6.84 4.63 3.93
N VAL A 54 6.44 3.95 2.87
CA VAL A 54 6.45 4.48 1.50
C VAL A 54 5.00 4.53 1.02
N PRO A 55 4.44 5.71 0.75
CA PRO A 55 3.08 5.82 0.22
C PRO A 55 3.03 5.20 -1.18
N ILE A 56 1.92 4.55 -1.54
CA ILE A 56 1.76 3.91 -2.85
C ILE A 56 0.47 4.28 -3.57
N SER A 57 -0.57 4.63 -2.83
CA SER A 57 -1.85 5.05 -3.38
C SER A 57 -2.57 5.87 -2.33
N GLY A 58 -3.31 6.87 -2.74
CA GLY A 58 -3.98 7.72 -1.78
C GLY A 58 -4.98 8.67 -2.42
N SER A 59 -5.72 9.36 -1.57
CA SER A 59 -6.66 10.42 -1.94
C SER A 59 -6.99 11.25 -0.71
N ASP A 60 -7.08 12.57 -0.87
CA ASP A 60 -7.53 13.50 0.18
C ASP A 60 -6.80 13.35 1.54
N GLY A 61 -5.50 13.03 1.50
CA GLY A 61 -4.69 12.84 2.69
C GLY A 61 -4.73 11.43 3.29
N ASP A 62 -5.53 10.51 2.78
CA ASP A 62 -5.41 9.09 3.16
C ASP A 62 -4.38 8.40 2.27
N ASP A 63 -3.46 7.65 2.88
CA ASP A 63 -2.36 6.97 2.19
C ASP A 63 -2.31 5.48 2.53
N HIS A 64 -2.43 4.62 1.53
CA HIS A 64 -1.87 3.29 1.66
C HIS A 64 -0.35 3.37 1.60
N PHE A 65 0.31 2.59 2.45
CA PHE A 65 1.76 2.54 2.51
C PHE A 65 2.28 1.11 2.54
N ILE A 66 3.56 0.96 2.18
CA ILE A 66 4.35 -0.24 2.41
C ILE A 66 5.44 0.09 3.42
N ASP A 67 5.65 -0.79 4.39
CA ASP A 67 6.80 -0.66 5.29
C ASP A 67 8.10 -1.12 4.59
N ALA A 68 9.02 -0.17 4.35
CA ALA A 68 10.35 -0.45 3.82
C ALA A 68 11.40 -0.65 4.94
N GLY A 69 10.99 -0.63 6.20
CA GLY A 69 11.84 -0.90 7.36
C GLY A 69 12.28 -2.36 7.43
N GLU A 70 13.34 -2.62 8.18
CA GLU A 70 13.68 -3.99 8.57
C GLU A 70 12.76 -4.43 9.71
N GLY A 71 12.30 -5.68 9.70
CA GLY A 71 11.50 -6.23 10.79
C GLY A 71 10.35 -7.11 10.31
N VAL A 72 9.48 -7.46 11.25
CA VAL A 72 8.35 -8.38 11.01
C VAL A 72 7.29 -7.81 10.07
N TRP A 73 7.24 -6.48 9.95
CA TRP A 73 6.28 -5.77 9.10
C TRP A 73 6.86 -5.38 7.74
N GLN A 74 8.12 -5.72 7.46
CA GLN A 74 8.75 -5.39 6.18
C GLN A 74 7.89 -5.89 5.01
N ASN A 75 7.64 -4.99 4.05
CA ASN A 75 6.77 -5.15 2.88
C ASN A 75 5.27 -5.18 3.16
N HIS A 76 4.81 -5.19 4.41
CA HIS A 76 3.39 -5.25 4.70
C HIS A 76 2.68 -3.98 4.24
N LEU A 77 1.44 -4.18 3.75
CA LEU A 77 0.56 -3.09 3.38
C LEU A 77 -0.13 -2.54 4.63
N GLY A 78 -0.16 -1.22 4.75
CA GLY A 78 -0.92 -0.51 5.75
C GLY A 78 -1.76 0.61 5.16
N ASP A 79 -2.59 1.20 6.03
CA ASP A 79 -3.41 2.37 5.75
C ASP A 79 -3.10 3.45 6.79
N ALA A 80 -2.78 4.65 6.31
CA ALA A 80 -2.56 5.84 7.10
C ALA A 80 -3.70 6.82 6.80
N VAL A 81 -4.68 6.82 7.68
CA VAL A 81 -5.89 7.65 7.57
C VAL A 81 -5.56 9.06 8.03
N HIS A 82 -6.00 10.07 7.29
CA HIS A 82 -5.64 11.47 7.56
C HIS A 82 -6.19 12.01 8.91
N ASP A 83 -7.28 11.45 9.42
CA ASP A 83 -7.97 11.88 10.64
C ASP A 83 -7.89 10.85 11.78
N ASP A 84 -7.07 9.81 11.64
CA ASP A 84 -6.91 8.74 12.63
C ASP A 84 -5.46 8.18 12.62
N GLN A 85 -5.21 7.15 13.43
CA GLN A 85 -3.94 6.42 13.45
C GLN A 85 -3.78 5.51 12.23
N ALA A 86 -2.53 5.24 11.87
CA ALA A 86 -2.19 4.28 10.85
C ALA A 86 -2.22 2.84 11.41
N HIS A 87 -2.52 1.88 10.54
CA HIS A 87 -2.54 0.46 10.90
C HIS A 87 -2.16 -0.45 9.72
N PHE A 88 -1.70 -1.66 10.02
CA PHE A 88 -1.42 -2.67 9.01
C PHE A 88 -2.69 -3.44 8.64
N LEU A 89 -2.88 -3.68 7.33
CA LEU A 89 -4.06 -4.34 6.77
C LEU A 89 -3.96 -5.87 6.77
N GLY A 90 -2.85 -6.43 7.29
CA GLY A 90 -2.62 -7.88 7.33
C GLY A 90 -2.14 -8.50 6.02
N TRP A 91 -1.93 -7.69 4.96
CA TRP A 91 -1.35 -8.17 3.71
C TRP A 91 0.18 -8.17 3.78
N PRO A 92 0.84 -9.32 3.59
CA PRO A 92 2.29 -9.43 3.75
C PRO A 92 3.10 -8.73 2.64
N SER A 93 2.45 -8.35 1.54
CA SER A 93 3.05 -7.56 0.47
C SER A 93 1.99 -6.88 -0.39
N LEU A 94 2.37 -5.78 -1.07
CA LEU A 94 1.56 -5.20 -2.13
C LEU A 94 1.22 -6.23 -3.22
N GLY A 95 2.15 -7.11 -3.56
CA GLY A 95 1.94 -8.18 -4.55
C GLY A 95 0.83 -9.15 -4.14
N SER A 96 0.79 -9.56 -2.87
CA SER A 96 -0.28 -10.43 -2.36
C SER A 96 -1.65 -9.75 -2.42
N TRP A 97 -1.72 -8.46 -2.06
CA TRP A 97 -2.97 -7.72 -2.14
C TRP A 97 -3.45 -7.52 -3.59
N LEU A 98 -2.55 -7.11 -4.50
CA LEU A 98 -2.89 -6.95 -5.93
C LEU A 98 -3.36 -8.26 -6.56
N HIS A 99 -2.82 -9.40 -6.12
CA HIS A 99 -3.27 -10.69 -6.60
C HIS A 99 -4.71 -11.00 -6.18
N GLU A 100 -5.01 -10.78 -4.91
CA GLU A 100 -6.35 -11.01 -4.34
C GLU A 100 -7.38 -10.09 -5.00
N VAL A 101 -7.02 -8.82 -5.25
CA VAL A 101 -7.84 -7.90 -6.03
C VAL A 101 -8.10 -8.46 -7.44
N ALA A 102 -7.07 -8.95 -8.12
CA ALA A 102 -7.22 -9.51 -9.47
C ALA A 102 -8.10 -10.78 -9.48
N GLU A 103 -7.94 -11.69 -8.51
CA GLU A 103 -8.79 -12.88 -8.39
C GLU A 103 -10.23 -12.51 -8.05
N ALA A 104 -10.46 -11.56 -7.14
CA ALA A 104 -11.79 -11.05 -6.83
C ALA A 104 -12.48 -10.44 -8.06
N MET A 105 -11.76 -9.65 -8.87
CA MET A 105 -12.30 -9.09 -10.11
C MET A 105 -12.60 -10.16 -11.16
N LYS A 106 -11.73 -11.16 -11.30
CA LYS A 106 -11.90 -12.28 -12.24
C LYS A 106 -13.10 -13.15 -11.89
N HIS A 107 -13.38 -13.32 -10.61
CA HIS A 107 -14.48 -14.14 -10.08
C HIS A 107 -15.69 -13.29 -9.61
N HIS A 108 -15.81 -12.04 -10.05
CA HIS A 108 -16.84 -11.10 -9.55
C HIS A 108 -18.29 -11.58 -9.73
N ASP A 109 -18.54 -12.49 -10.67
CA ASP A 109 -19.86 -13.09 -10.94
C ASP A 109 -20.14 -14.38 -10.14
N GLN A 110 -19.16 -14.85 -9.36
CA GLN A 110 -19.23 -16.10 -8.59
C GLN A 110 -19.29 -15.80 -7.10
N SER A 111 -20.49 -15.52 -6.60
CA SER A 111 -20.73 -15.21 -5.18
C SER A 111 -20.38 -16.33 -4.18
N SER A 112 -20.11 -17.55 -4.65
CA SER A 112 -19.68 -18.70 -3.84
C SER A 112 -18.20 -19.02 -3.95
N TRP A 113 -17.45 -18.24 -4.75
CA TRP A 113 -16.02 -18.45 -4.89
C TRP A 113 -15.29 -18.08 -3.61
N ALA A 114 -14.59 -19.06 -3.04
CA ALA A 114 -13.67 -18.90 -1.92
C ALA A 114 -12.47 -19.81 -2.20
N GLY A 115 -11.41 -19.22 -2.76
CA GLY A 115 -10.16 -19.92 -3.06
C GLY A 115 -9.02 -19.37 -2.21
N ALA A 116 -8.15 -20.26 -1.70
CA ALA A 116 -6.86 -19.82 -1.23
C ALA A 116 -6.00 -19.47 -2.44
N VAL A 117 -5.45 -18.27 -2.46
CA VAL A 117 -4.68 -17.79 -3.60
C VAL A 117 -3.18 -18.02 -3.34
N THR A 118 -2.48 -18.59 -4.31
CA THR A 118 -1.02 -18.78 -4.20
C THR A 118 -0.34 -17.42 -4.29
N ALA A 119 0.36 -17.00 -3.24
CA ALA A 119 1.04 -15.72 -3.23
C ALA A 119 2.06 -15.62 -4.39
N PRO A 120 2.04 -14.53 -5.19
CA PRO A 120 3.01 -14.34 -6.26
C PRO A 120 4.43 -14.30 -5.71
N LYS A 121 5.36 -14.91 -6.45
CA LYS A 121 6.79 -14.84 -6.13
C LYS A 121 7.48 -13.91 -7.10
N VAL A 122 8.24 -12.96 -6.55
CA VAL A 122 9.13 -12.11 -7.34
C VAL A 122 10.48 -12.80 -7.44
N ASN A 123 10.95 -13.07 -8.66
CA ASN A 123 12.29 -13.63 -8.87
C ASN A 123 13.37 -12.55 -8.70
N SER A 124 14.64 -12.95 -8.74
CA SER A 124 15.79 -12.03 -8.64
C SER A 124 15.86 -10.98 -9.76
N SER A 125 15.13 -11.19 -10.86
CA SER A 125 15.04 -10.25 -11.99
C SER A 125 13.91 -9.22 -11.82
N GLY A 126 13.03 -9.42 -10.84
CA GLY A 126 11.85 -8.59 -10.60
C GLY A 126 10.58 -9.07 -11.32
N ASP A 127 10.59 -10.27 -11.92
CA ASP A 127 9.42 -10.84 -12.60
C ASP A 127 8.49 -11.52 -11.59
N ILE A 128 7.19 -11.37 -11.80
CA ILE A 128 6.14 -11.99 -11.00
C ILE A 128 5.80 -13.37 -11.58
N HIS A 129 5.89 -14.41 -10.75
CA HIS A 129 5.49 -15.79 -11.06
C HIS A 129 4.33 -16.20 -10.15
N TRP A 130 3.40 -16.96 -10.72
CA TRP A 130 2.19 -17.48 -10.06
C TRP A 130 2.31 -18.99 -9.83
#